data_AF-A0A258KLY2-F1
#
_entry.id   AF-A0A258KLY2-F1
#
_cell.length_a   1.000
_cell.length_b   1.000
_cell.length_c   1.000
_cell.angle_alpha   90.00
_cell.angle_beta   90.00
_cell.angle_gamma   90.00
#
_symmetry.space_group_name_H-M   'P 1'
#
loop_
_entity.id
_entity.type
_entity.pdbx_description
1 polymer ?
#
loop_
_entity_poly.entity_id
_entity_poly.type
_entity_poly.pdbx_seq_one_letter_code
_entity_poly.pdbx_strand_id
1 'polypeptide(L)'
;MNRRQMMTSAAAVLTSGPVFIPGISMSAPQSARPVPPVAKKEPKRIEQLGRVRVDDYAWMKDDNWQKVLRDPSLIKADVKEHLTAENAYTKAMLASTEPLQTAMFEEMKGRIKQDDASVPAPDGAWEYYTRFEIGAQHPIHARKPRAGGPEQVLLNEETESKGKAFYQVGAAGHSPDHKLYAFAVDEQGSEVYRIHVKDLATGAVLESPVESTTGDFCFSPDSQWLFWTFRDDNGRPARIYRRPARGGAKDDVLIYDEPDDGFFIGVGTVSSEKFIVISCGNQETSEALLIPASDPTAKPVVVEPRTVGLRYELDHWNDHFVIRTNADGAVDWKLVTAPEATPGKAHWKDWVAHTPGRLIMGMTAFKNHFARLEKVDAVNRIVITAAGGEEHVVGFDEAAYALSLEGGYEYDTTTVRFVYNSMTTPRQWFDYDMTSRQRTLRKTQEIPSGHDPARYETRRLNAKASDG
;
A
#
# COMPACT_ATOMS: atom_id res chain seq x y z
N MET A 1 -12.65 -37.59 -13.11
CA MET A 1 -13.06 -38.70 -12.23
C MET A 1 -13.73 -38.14 -10.99
N ASN A 2 -14.98 -38.53 -10.76
CA ASN A 2 -15.91 -37.93 -9.81
C ASN A 2 -15.67 -38.47 -8.39
N ARG A 3 -15.44 -37.57 -7.41
CA ARG A 3 -15.07 -37.84 -6.00
C ARG A 3 -16.23 -38.33 -5.11
N ARG A 4 -17.22 -39.02 -5.69
CA ARG A 4 -18.39 -39.53 -4.96
C ARG A 4 -18.62 -41.00 -5.30
N GLN A 5 -17.84 -41.89 -4.67
CA GLN A 5 -18.15 -43.31 -4.44
C GLN A 5 -16.86 -44.02 -3.98
N MET A 6 -16.56 -43.95 -2.70
CA MET A 6 -15.72 -44.94 -2.04
C MET A 6 -16.14 -44.97 -0.57
N MET A 7 -16.89 -46.01 -0.20
CA MET A 7 -16.78 -46.78 1.04
C MET A 7 -18.12 -47.47 1.31
N THR A 8 -18.21 -48.72 0.87
CA THR A 8 -19.11 -49.74 1.44
C THR A 8 -18.42 -51.10 1.38
N SER A 9 -18.67 -51.90 2.43
CA SER A 9 -18.34 -53.33 2.61
C SER A 9 -16.95 -53.62 3.22
N ALA A 10 -16.75 -54.49 4.22
CA ALA A 10 -17.62 -55.31 5.06
C ALA A 10 -16.76 -55.91 6.20
N ALA A 11 -17.36 -56.20 7.37
CA ALA A 11 -16.98 -57.35 8.20
C ALA A 11 -18.07 -57.60 9.26
N ALA A 12 -18.77 -58.72 9.11
CA ALA A 12 -19.70 -59.26 10.10
C ALA A 12 -18.94 -60.19 11.06
N VAL A 13 -19.13 -60.02 12.36
CA VAL A 13 -18.88 -61.05 13.37
C VAL A 13 -20.10 -61.10 14.28
N LEU A 14 -20.72 -62.27 14.31
CA LEU A 14 -21.87 -62.64 15.15
C LEU A 14 -21.37 -62.97 16.55
N THR A 15 -21.82 -62.23 17.56
CA THR A 15 -21.82 -62.68 18.96
C THR A 15 -23.15 -62.32 19.60
N SER A 16 -23.89 -63.35 19.99
CA SER A 16 -25.14 -63.32 20.73
C SER A 16 -24.97 -62.76 22.14
N GLY A 17 -25.71 -61.71 22.48
CA GLY A 17 -25.79 -61.09 23.81
C GLY A 17 -27.17 -60.45 24.03
N PRO A 18 -27.58 -60.21 25.29
CA PRO A 18 -28.98 -60.17 25.70
C PRO A 18 -29.75 -58.96 25.19
N VAL A 19 -31.05 -59.16 25.01
CA VAL A 19 -32.04 -58.16 24.57
C VAL A 19 -32.07 -56.97 25.54
N PHE A 20 -31.40 -55.89 25.16
CA PHE A 20 -31.64 -54.56 25.69
C PHE A 20 -32.83 -53.96 24.96
N ILE A 21 -33.86 -53.57 25.70
CA ILE A 21 -34.96 -52.73 25.20
C ILE A 21 -34.30 -51.44 24.67
N PRO A 22 -34.49 -51.06 23.40
CA PRO A 22 -33.94 -49.80 22.92
C PRO A 22 -34.71 -48.69 23.61
N GLY A 23 -34.05 -48.00 24.54
CA GLY A 23 -34.45 -46.64 24.87
C GLY A 23 -34.47 -45.88 23.56
N ILE A 24 -35.61 -45.26 23.25
CA ILE A 24 -35.77 -44.37 22.10
C ILE A 24 -34.74 -43.25 22.32
N SER A 25 -33.56 -43.42 21.73
CA SER A 25 -32.61 -42.34 21.59
C SER A 25 -33.27 -41.39 20.61
N MET A 26 -33.96 -40.38 21.13
CA MET A 26 -34.41 -39.26 20.31
C MET A 26 -33.15 -38.67 19.69
N SER A 27 -32.91 -39.02 18.42
CA SER A 27 -31.96 -38.30 17.60
C SER A 27 -32.40 -36.85 17.66
N ALA A 28 -31.57 -36.00 18.27
CA ALA A 28 -31.77 -34.56 18.20
C ALA A 28 -32.05 -34.22 16.72
N PRO A 29 -33.11 -33.46 16.40
CA PRO A 29 -33.47 -33.17 15.02
C PRO A 29 -32.23 -32.57 14.37
N GLN A 30 -31.74 -33.25 13.33
CA GLN A 30 -30.67 -32.73 12.49
C GLN A 30 -31.19 -31.42 11.92
N SER A 31 -30.75 -30.29 12.48
CA SER A 31 -31.22 -28.96 12.09
C SER A 31 -31.10 -28.87 10.57
N ALA A 32 -32.23 -28.72 9.87
CA ALA A 32 -32.23 -28.64 8.43
C ALA A 32 -31.26 -27.54 8.01
N ARG A 33 -30.31 -27.87 7.13
CA ARG A 33 -29.33 -26.89 6.65
C ARG A 33 -30.09 -25.70 6.05
N PRO A 34 -29.71 -24.46 6.35
CA PRO A 34 -30.26 -23.29 5.70
C PRO A 34 -30.29 -23.47 4.17
N VAL A 35 -31.35 -23.01 3.53
CA VAL A 35 -31.49 -23.08 2.07
C VAL A 35 -30.85 -21.81 1.49
N PRO A 36 -29.91 -21.93 0.54
CA PRO A 36 -29.30 -20.74 -0.09
C PRO A 36 -30.35 -20.00 -0.93
N PRO A 37 -30.26 -18.65 -1.01
CA PRO A 37 -31.10 -17.89 -1.92
C PRO A 37 -30.78 -18.29 -3.37
N VAL A 38 -31.82 -18.37 -4.20
CA VAL A 38 -31.65 -18.68 -5.62
C VAL A 38 -31.75 -17.37 -6.40
N ALA A 39 -30.65 -16.94 -7.00
CA ALA A 39 -30.64 -15.77 -7.86
C ALA A 39 -31.56 -16.00 -9.09
N LYS A 40 -32.42 -15.00 -9.37
CA LYS A 40 -33.18 -14.98 -10.62
C LYS A 40 -32.22 -14.94 -11.82
N LYS A 41 -32.63 -15.58 -12.91
CA LYS A 41 -31.91 -15.59 -14.17
C LYS A 41 -32.58 -14.63 -15.15
N GLU A 42 -31.85 -13.62 -15.59
CA GLU A 42 -32.26 -12.65 -16.60
C GLU A 42 -31.25 -12.70 -17.75
N PRO A 43 -31.46 -13.58 -18.75
CA PRO A 43 -30.47 -13.81 -19.80
C PRO A 43 -30.11 -12.54 -20.58
N LYS A 44 -28.89 -12.04 -20.40
CA LYS A 44 -28.32 -10.95 -21.20
C LYS A 44 -27.35 -11.53 -22.23
N ARG A 45 -27.68 -11.38 -23.52
CA ARG A 45 -26.77 -11.74 -24.61
C ARG A 45 -25.68 -10.69 -24.75
N ILE A 46 -24.44 -11.13 -24.74
CA ILE A 46 -23.25 -10.29 -24.93
C ILE A 46 -22.50 -10.83 -26.14
N GLU A 47 -22.38 -10.02 -27.19
CA GLU A 47 -21.63 -10.37 -28.38
C GLU A 47 -20.32 -9.58 -28.43
N GLN A 48 -19.20 -10.29 -28.58
CA GLN A 48 -17.88 -9.69 -28.63
C GLN A 48 -16.98 -10.53 -29.54
N LEU A 49 -16.32 -9.89 -30.51
CA LEU A 49 -15.44 -10.55 -31.49
C LEU A 49 -16.13 -11.73 -32.21
N GLY A 50 -17.40 -11.57 -32.59
CA GLY A 50 -18.21 -12.61 -33.25
C GLY A 50 -18.59 -13.80 -32.38
N ARG A 51 -18.36 -13.72 -31.06
CA ARG A 51 -18.74 -14.76 -30.10
C ARG A 51 -19.85 -14.26 -29.21
N VAL A 52 -20.88 -15.09 -29.02
CA VAL A 52 -22.00 -14.78 -28.13
C VAL A 52 -21.84 -15.51 -26.81
N ARG A 53 -22.01 -14.78 -25.71
CA ARG A 53 -22.12 -15.27 -24.34
C ARG A 53 -23.49 -14.88 -23.79
N VAL A 54 -24.03 -15.68 -22.88
CA VAL A 54 -25.24 -15.34 -22.13
C VAL A 54 -24.86 -15.20 -20.67
N ASP A 55 -25.13 -14.02 -20.11
CA ASP A 55 -24.96 -13.75 -18.69
C ASP A 55 -26.35 -13.67 -18.04
N ASP A 56 -26.72 -14.72 -17.31
CA ASP A 56 -27.99 -14.81 -16.59
C ASP A 56 -28.06 -13.84 -15.38
N TYR A 57 -26.93 -13.27 -14.96
CA TYR A 57 -26.79 -12.52 -13.71
C TYR A 57 -26.30 -11.08 -13.92
N ALA A 58 -26.28 -10.61 -15.17
CA ALA A 58 -25.86 -9.25 -15.51
C ALA A 58 -26.67 -8.17 -14.79
N TRP A 59 -27.91 -8.48 -14.37
CA TRP A 59 -28.79 -7.60 -13.61
C TRP A 59 -28.21 -7.20 -12.23
N MET A 60 -27.32 -8.02 -11.66
CA MET A 60 -26.67 -7.74 -10.38
C MET A 60 -25.69 -6.56 -10.44
N LYS A 61 -25.21 -6.22 -11.65
CA LYS A 61 -24.41 -5.02 -11.85
C LYS A 61 -25.34 -3.81 -11.91
N ASP A 62 -25.14 -2.87 -10.99
CA ASP A 62 -25.84 -1.59 -11.06
C ASP A 62 -25.28 -0.76 -12.23
N ASP A 63 -26.17 -0.26 -13.09
CA ASP A 63 -25.77 0.59 -14.22
C ASP A 63 -25.35 1.99 -13.73
N ASN A 64 -25.78 2.37 -12.53
CA ASN A 64 -25.47 3.65 -11.88
C ASN A 64 -24.40 3.48 -10.78
N TRP A 65 -23.53 2.47 -10.91
CA TRP A 65 -22.56 2.09 -9.88
C TRP A 65 -21.68 3.25 -9.41
N GLN A 66 -21.32 4.21 -10.27
CA GLN A 66 -20.53 5.38 -9.85
C GLN A 66 -21.25 6.23 -8.80
N LYS A 67 -22.57 6.42 -8.94
CA LYS A 67 -23.36 7.11 -7.92
C LYS A 67 -23.59 6.24 -6.71
N VAL A 68 -23.75 4.92 -6.89
CA VAL A 68 -23.88 3.97 -5.77
C VAL A 68 -22.61 3.97 -4.89
N LEU A 69 -21.42 4.12 -5.46
CA LEU A 69 -20.17 4.27 -4.70
C LEU A 69 -20.13 5.55 -3.86
N ARG A 70 -20.82 6.62 -4.30
CA ARG A 70 -20.96 7.88 -3.54
C ARG A 70 -22.13 7.86 -2.57
N ASP A 71 -23.15 7.05 -2.85
CA ASP A 71 -24.33 6.88 -2.02
C ASP A 71 -24.89 5.46 -2.18
N PRO A 72 -24.53 4.53 -1.26
CA PRO A 72 -24.98 3.14 -1.32
C PRO A 72 -26.51 2.98 -1.23
N SER A 73 -27.26 4.01 -0.80
CA SER A 73 -28.72 3.95 -0.74
C SER A 73 -29.38 3.90 -2.13
N LEU A 74 -28.64 4.27 -3.18
CA LEU A 74 -29.09 4.30 -4.57
C LEU A 74 -29.06 2.94 -5.27
N ILE A 75 -28.56 1.88 -4.61
CA ILE A 75 -28.47 0.54 -5.19
C ILE A 75 -29.86 0.02 -5.60
N LYS A 76 -29.94 -0.66 -6.75
CA LYS A 76 -31.17 -1.33 -7.22
C LYS A 76 -31.79 -2.23 -6.14
N ALA A 77 -33.12 -2.17 -6.02
CA ALA A 77 -33.85 -2.84 -4.95
C ALA A 77 -33.71 -4.38 -4.98
N ASP A 78 -33.74 -4.98 -6.17
CA ASP A 78 -33.56 -6.42 -6.35
C ASP A 78 -32.14 -6.89 -6.01
N VAL A 79 -31.13 -6.07 -6.31
CA VAL A 79 -29.74 -6.33 -5.90
C VAL A 79 -29.64 -6.29 -4.39
N LYS A 80 -30.20 -5.25 -3.75
CA LYS A 80 -30.24 -5.12 -2.29
C LYS A 80 -30.95 -6.30 -1.62
N GLU A 81 -32.09 -6.72 -2.16
CA GLU A 81 -32.85 -7.87 -1.66
C GLU A 81 -32.00 -9.14 -1.71
N HIS A 82 -31.36 -9.42 -2.84
CA HIS A 82 -30.52 -10.61 -3.00
C HIS A 82 -29.30 -10.59 -2.08
N LEU A 83 -28.60 -9.45 -1.95
CA LEU A 83 -27.50 -9.28 -0.99
C LEU A 83 -27.95 -9.51 0.46
N THR A 84 -29.14 -9.02 0.81
CA THR A 84 -29.71 -9.23 2.16
C THR A 84 -30.00 -10.71 2.41
N ALA A 85 -30.53 -11.42 1.40
CA ALA A 85 -30.80 -12.86 1.50
C ALA A 85 -29.51 -13.68 1.61
N GLU A 86 -28.46 -13.34 0.86
CA GLU A 86 -27.15 -13.99 0.96
C GLU A 86 -26.47 -13.75 2.32
N ASN A 87 -26.58 -12.54 2.86
CA ASN A 87 -26.09 -12.23 4.20
C ASN A 87 -26.84 -13.03 5.28
N ALA A 88 -28.17 -13.16 5.16
CA ALA A 88 -28.97 -13.97 6.08
C ALA A 88 -28.62 -15.46 6.00
N TYR A 89 -28.43 -15.99 4.79
CA TYR A 89 -27.99 -17.36 4.58
C TYR A 89 -26.60 -17.62 5.18
N THR A 90 -25.64 -16.72 4.94
CA THR A 90 -24.29 -16.79 5.50
C THR A 90 -24.33 -16.80 7.03
N LYS A 91 -25.10 -15.90 7.64
CA LYS A 91 -25.30 -15.87 9.10
C LYS A 91 -25.87 -17.18 9.62
N ALA A 92 -26.90 -17.73 8.99
CA ALA A 92 -27.51 -18.99 9.41
C ALA A 92 -26.57 -20.19 9.25
N MET A 93 -25.78 -20.24 8.18
CA MET A 93 -24.78 -21.29 7.95
C MET A 93 -23.64 -21.25 8.97
N LEU A 94 -23.19 -20.05 9.34
CA LEU A 94 -22.06 -19.85 10.25
C LEU A 94 -22.46 -19.82 11.73
N ALA A 95 -23.74 -19.76 12.07
CA ALA A 95 -24.23 -19.64 13.44
C ALA A 95 -23.61 -20.66 14.42
N SER A 96 -23.45 -21.91 14.00
CA SER A 96 -22.84 -22.96 14.84
C SER A 96 -21.36 -22.73 15.20
N THR A 97 -20.68 -21.83 14.49
CA THR A 97 -19.27 -21.49 14.69
C THR A 97 -19.05 -20.20 15.45
N GLU A 98 -20.12 -19.48 15.86
CA GLU A 98 -20.03 -18.22 16.60
C GLU A 98 -19.10 -18.31 17.84
N PRO A 99 -19.13 -19.38 18.67
CA PRO A 99 -18.21 -19.49 19.80
C PRO A 99 -16.73 -19.55 19.37
N LEU A 100 -16.43 -20.25 18.28
CA LEU A 100 -15.08 -20.33 17.73
C LEU A 100 -14.65 -18.99 17.13
N GLN A 101 -15.54 -18.29 16.42
CA GLN A 101 -15.28 -16.95 15.88
C GLN A 101 -14.95 -15.97 17.00
N THR A 102 -15.71 -15.97 18.11
CA THR A 102 -15.41 -15.14 19.29
C THR A 102 -14.06 -15.49 19.90
N ALA A 103 -13.76 -16.79 20.05
CA ALA A 103 -12.46 -17.22 20.59
C ALA A 103 -11.29 -16.75 19.71
N MET A 104 -11.40 -16.92 18.39
CA MET A 104 -10.39 -16.45 17.43
C MET A 104 -10.28 -14.92 17.42
N PHE A 105 -11.40 -14.20 17.55
CA PHE A 105 -11.40 -12.74 17.63
C PHE A 105 -10.63 -12.25 18.85
N GLU A 106 -10.92 -12.78 20.04
CA GLU A 106 -10.22 -12.39 21.27
C GLU A 106 -8.73 -12.79 21.22
N GLU A 107 -8.41 -13.94 20.64
CA GLU A 107 -7.02 -14.35 20.41
C GLU A 107 -6.27 -13.37 19.49
N MET A 108 -6.86 -13.02 18.34
CA MET A 108 -6.25 -12.07 17.39
C MET A 108 -6.12 -10.67 18.00
N LYS A 109 -7.13 -10.21 18.74
CA LYS A 109 -7.09 -8.93 19.47
C LYS A 109 -6.00 -8.94 20.55
N GLY A 110 -5.82 -10.05 21.27
CA GLY A 110 -4.76 -10.22 22.27
C GLY A 110 -3.33 -10.17 21.71
N ARG A 111 -3.16 -10.33 20.38
CA ARG A 111 -1.86 -10.19 19.71
C ARG A 111 -1.49 -8.73 19.39
N ILE A 112 -2.41 -7.78 19.56
CA ILE A 112 -2.22 -6.37 19.22
C ILE A 112 -1.93 -5.58 20.49
N LYS A 113 -0.78 -4.89 20.53
CA LYS A 113 -0.51 -3.83 21.51
C LYS A 113 -1.36 -2.61 21.17
N GLN A 114 -2.31 -2.24 22.03
CA GLN A 114 -3.28 -1.19 21.71
C GLN A 114 -2.68 0.22 21.72
N ASP A 115 -1.74 0.49 22.62
CA ASP A 115 -1.03 1.77 22.76
C ASP A 115 0.33 1.73 22.05
N ASP A 116 0.33 1.28 20.80
CA ASP A 116 1.57 1.17 20.02
C ASP A 116 1.90 2.48 19.29
N ALA A 117 3.18 2.71 19.02
CA ALA A 117 3.69 3.89 18.30
C ALA A 117 4.70 3.49 17.23
N SER A 118 4.73 4.21 16.11
CA SER A 118 5.76 4.03 15.09
C SER A 118 7.14 4.41 15.66
N VAL A 119 8.22 3.91 15.03
CA VAL A 119 9.55 4.42 15.35
C VAL A 119 9.64 5.86 14.85
N PRO A 120 10.02 6.85 15.69
CA PRO A 120 10.11 8.23 15.23
C PRO A 120 11.08 8.38 14.05
N ALA A 121 10.64 9.13 13.05
CA ALA A 121 11.40 9.45 11.85
C ALA A 121 11.93 10.88 11.97
N PRO A 122 13.26 11.08 11.97
CA PRO A 122 13.84 12.41 12.08
C PRO A 122 13.60 13.22 10.80
N ASP A 123 13.43 14.53 10.97
CA ASP A 123 13.50 15.52 9.90
C ASP A 123 13.79 16.92 10.47
N GLY A 124 14.93 17.51 10.13
CA GLY A 124 15.29 18.88 10.54
C GLY A 124 15.14 19.17 12.05
N ALA A 125 14.20 20.04 12.42
CA ALA A 125 13.87 20.33 13.84
C ALA A 125 13.42 19.11 14.69
N TRP A 126 12.89 18.09 14.03
CA TRP A 126 11.76 17.32 14.56
C TRP A 126 11.96 15.81 14.42
N GLU A 127 11.21 15.05 15.22
CA GLU A 127 10.93 13.64 14.97
C GLU A 127 9.42 13.47 14.81
N TYR A 128 9.00 12.82 13.72
CA TYR A 128 7.61 12.56 13.36
C TYR A 128 7.24 11.11 13.63
N TYR A 129 6.02 10.86 14.09
CA TYR A 129 5.53 9.52 14.39
C TYR A 129 4.01 9.47 14.45
N THR A 130 3.47 8.26 14.43
CA THR A 130 2.07 8.00 14.77
C THR A 130 2.00 7.16 16.03
N ARG A 131 0.92 7.33 16.81
CA ARG A 131 0.66 6.53 18.02
C ARG A 131 -0.82 6.26 18.19
N PHE A 132 -1.13 5.18 18.88
CA PHE A 132 -2.48 4.84 19.31
C PHE A 132 -2.62 5.03 20.82
N GLU A 133 -3.84 5.35 21.25
CA GLU A 133 -4.23 5.32 22.66
C GLU A 133 -5.01 4.02 22.92
N ILE A 134 -5.06 3.57 24.18
CA ILE A 134 -5.79 2.35 24.54
C ILE A 134 -7.26 2.48 24.13
N GLY A 135 -7.76 1.50 23.38
CA GLY A 135 -9.13 1.47 22.87
C GLY A 135 -9.40 2.35 21.63
N ALA A 136 -8.45 3.20 21.21
CA ALA A 136 -8.61 3.99 19.99
C ALA A 136 -8.65 3.09 18.75
N GLN A 137 -9.48 3.46 17.77
CA GLN A 137 -9.57 2.77 16.48
C GLN A 137 -8.68 3.43 15.43
N HIS A 138 -8.29 4.70 15.65
CA HIS A 138 -7.48 5.48 14.72
C HIS A 138 -6.24 6.11 15.40
N PRO A 139 -5.17 6.39 14.62
CA PRO A 139 -3.94 6.94 15.18
C PRO A 139 -4.00 8.45 15.44
N ILE A 140 -3.05 8.90 16.25
CA ILE A 140 -2.67 10.29 16.40
C ILE A 140 -1.34 10.48 15.66
N HIS A 141 -1.30 11.43 14.73
CA HIS A 141 -0.08 11.90 14.06
C HIS A 141 0.53 13.01 14.89
N ALA A 142 1.81 12.87 15.21
CA ALA A 142 2.49 13.78 16.10
C ALA A 142 3.94 14.03 15.67
N ARG A 143 4.52 15.10 16.22
CA ARG A 143 5.95 15.34 16.18
C ARG A 143 6.46 15.85 17.52
N LYS A 144 7.77 15.79 17.74
CA LYS A 144 8.44 16.42 18.89
C LYS A 144 9.80 17.00 18.49
N PRO A 145 10.33 18.02 19.18
CA PRO A 145 11.66 18.53 18.88
C PRO A 145 12.74 17.48 19.12
N ARG A 146 13.73 17.36 18.22
CA ARG A 146 14.87 16.42 18.37
C ARG A 146 15.71 16.70 19.61
N ALA A 147 15.84 17.96 20.00
CA ALA A 147 16.55 18.39 21.20
C ALA A 147 15.81 18.09 22.51
N GLY A 148 14.63 17.45 22.44
CA GLY A 148 13.73 17.28 23.57
C GLY A 148 12.76 18.44 23.71
N GLY A 149 11.54 18.13 24.18
CA GLY A 149 10.45 19.08 24.30
C GLY A 149 9.09 18.37 24.26
N PRO A 150 7.99 19.12 24.45
CA PRO A 150 6.65 18.55 24.41
C PRO A 150 6.28 18.08 23.00
N GLU A 151 5.41 17.07 22.94
CA GLU A 151 4.78 16.61 21.70
C GLU A 151 3.85 17.70 21.14
N GLN A 152 3.81 17.81 19.81
CA GLN A 152 2.81 18.55 19.05
C GLN A 152 1.95 17.59 18.24
N VAL A 153 0.64 17.56 18.51
CA VAL A 153 -0.34 16.80 17.73
C VAL A 153 -0.61 17.50 16.40
N LEU A 154 -0.36 16.78 15.30
CA LEU A 154 -0.56 17.24 13.93
C LEU A 154 -1.99 16.94 13.47
N LEU A 155 -2.44 15.70 13.69
CA LEU A 155 -3.77 15.21 13.37
C LEU A 155 -4.19 14.15 14.40
N ASN A 156 -5.43 14.22 14.91
CA ASN A 156 -5.99 13.20 15.79
C ASN A 156 -7.16 12.54 15.06
N GLU A 157 -6.88 11.46 14.33
CA GLU A 157 -7.90 10.78 13.52
C GLU A 157 -9.03 10.22 14.39
N GLU A 158 -8.73 9.77 15.61
CA GLU A 158 -9.73 9.25 16.55
C GLU A 158 -10.76 10.31 16.96
N THR A 159 -10.35 11.59 17.00
CA THR A 159 -11.29 12.69 17.25
C THR A 159 -12.07 13.03 15.99
N GLU A 160 -11.40 13.08 14.84
CA GLU A 160 -12.01 13.43 13.56
C GLU A 160 -12.96 12.35 13.02
N SER A 161 -12.81 11.10 13.44
CA SER A 161 -13.67 9.98 13.03
C SER A 161 -15.00 9.92 13.78
N LYS A 162 -15.15 10.63 14.90
CA LYS A 162 -16.35 10.53 15.76
C LYS A 162 -17.62 10.89 15.02
N GLY A 163 -18.62 10.02 15.14
CA GLY A 163 -19.93 10.18 14.50
C GLY A 163 -19.96 9.79 13.02
N LYS A 164 -18.85 9.29 12.46
CA LYS A 164 -18.76 8.80 11.08
C LYS A 164 -18.77 7.27 11.07
N ALA A 165 -19.42 6.69 10.07
CA ALA A 165 -19.43 5.23 9.88
C ALA A 165 -18.11 4.70 9.32
N PHE A 166 -17.34 5.56 8.65
CA PHE A 166 -16.02 5.29 8.10
C PHE A 166 -15.16 6.56 8.19
N TYR A 167 -13.85 6.38 8.41
CA TYR A 167 -12.87 7.46 8.36
C TYR A 167 -11.50 6.85 8.06
N GLN A 168 -10.84 7.35 7.02
CA GLN A 168 -9.50 6.92 6.67
C GLN A 168 -8.69 8.11 6.18
N VAL A 169 -7.48 8.27 6.71
CA VAL A 169 -6.47 9.13 6.11
C VAL A 169 -5.64 8.31 5.12
N GLY A 170 -5.69 8.68 3.84
CA GLY A 170 -4.96 7.99 2.77
C GLY A 170 -3.48 8.40 2.71
N ALA A 171 -3.20 9.69 2.88
CA ALA A 171 -1.85 10.25 2.93
C ALA A 171 -1.80 11.43 3.90
N ALA A 172 -0.66 11.64 4.56
CA ALA A 172 -0.41 12.81 5.39
C ALA A 172 1.10 13.15 5.39
N GLY A 173 1.43 14.44 5.49
CA GLY A 173 2.81 14.90 5.46
C GLY A 173 2.96 16.39 5.75
N HIS A 174 4.14 16.82 6.18
CA HIS A 174 4.46 18.22 6.44
C HIS A 174 5.12 18.89 5.24
N SER A 175 5.04 20.22 5.19
CA SER A 175 5.86 21.02 4.26
C SER A 175 7.34 20.98 4.66
N PRO A 176 8.29 21.11 3.71
CA PRO A 176 9.74 21.12 3.99
C PRO A 176 10.17 22.14 5.06
N ASP A 177 9.49 23.29 5.15
CA ASP A 177 9.75 24.30 6.20
C ASP A 177 9.13 23.97 7.57
N HIS A 178 8.47 22.81 7.68
CA HIS A 178 7.79 22.28 8.86
C HIS A 178 6.65 23.16 9.39
N LYS A 179 6.08 24.06 8.58
CA LYS A 179 5.01 24.98 9.01
C LYS A 179 3.61 24.54 8.63
N LEU A 180 3.45 23.65 7.66
CA LEU A 180 2.16 23.13 7.22
C LEU A 180 2.11 21.61 7.42
N TYR A 181 0.89 21.09 7.59
CA TYR A 181 0.61 19.66 7.60
C TYR A 181 -0.59 19.38 6.70
N ALA A 182 -0.40 18.63 5.62
CA ALA A 182 -1.46 18.21 4.73
C ALA A 182 -1.90 16.78 5.04
N PHE A 183 -3.17 16.49 4.85
CA PHE A 183 -3.74 15.15 5.05
C PHE A 183 -4.96 14.94 4.14
N ALA A 184 -5.06 13.75 3.55
CA ALA A 184 -6.11 13.36 2.62
C ALA A 184 -7.09 12.39 3.27
N VAL A 185 -8.38 12.73 3.32
CA VAL A 185 -9.42 12.01 4.07
C VAL A 185 -10.47 11.41 3.15
N ASP A 186 -10.81 10.13 3.38
CA ASP A 186 -12.02 9.47 2.88
C ASP A 186 -12.94 9.13 4.07
N GLU A 187 -14.18 9.60 4.02
CA GLU A 187 -15.17 9.42 5.09
C GLU A 187 -16.23 8.35 4.75
N GLN A 188 -16.10 7.69 3.60
CA GLN A 188 -17.12 6.79 3.06
C GLN A 188 -16.57 5.46 2.53
N GLY A 189 -15.25 5.32 2.36
CA GLY A 189 -14.61 4.11 1.82
C GLY A 189 -14.74 4.02 0.30
N SER A 190 -14.88 5.17 -0.37
CA SER A 190 -15.05 5.29 -1.82
C SER A 190 -13.73 5.51 -2.57
N GLU A 191 -12.62 5.69 -1.83
CA GLU A 191 -11.31 6.11 -2.34
C GLU A 191 -11.36 7.45 -3.10
N VAL A 192 -12.34 8.30 -2.74
CA VAL A 192 -12.44 9.69 -3.17
C VAL A 192 -12.03 10.56 -1.99
N TYR A 193 -10.81 11.09 -2.03
CA TYR A 193 -10.23 11.80 -0.90
C TYR A 193 -10.42 13.31 -1.02
N ARG A 194 -10.52 13.97 0.13
CA ARG A 194 -10.35 15.42 0.29
C ARG A 194 -9.02 15.74 0.95
N ILE A 195 -8.23 16.65 0.37
CA ILE A 195 -6.95 17.08 0.96
C ILE A 195 -7.16 18.35 1.76
N HIS A 196 -6.85 18.27 3.04
CA HIS A 196 -6.84 19.39 3.97
C HIS A 196 -5.41 19.84 4.23
N VAL A 197 -5.22 21.12 4.52
CA VAL A 197 -3.92 21.67 4.95
C VAL A 197 -4.12 22.40 6.26
N LYS A 198 -3.27 22.10 7.25
CA LYS A 198 -3.24 22.72 8.57
C LYS A 198 -2.02 23.62 8.70
N ASP A 199 -2.24 24.85 9.15
CA ASP A 199 -1.17 25.73 9.59
C ASP A 199 -0.74 25.34 11.00
N LEU A 200 0.54 24.98 11.17
CA LEU A 200 1.06 24.47 12.44
C LEU A 200 1.42 25.57 13.45
N ALA A 201 1.49 26.83 13.03
CA ALA A 201 1.70 27.96 13.93
C ALA A 201 0.38 28.38 14.60
N THR A 202 -0.73 28.39 13.86
CA THR A 202 -2.06 28.77 14.38
C THR A 202 -2.87 27.56 14.84
N GLY A 203 -2.56 26.36 14.34
CA GLY A 203 -3.36 25.15 14.55
C GLY A 203 -4.61 25.07 13.68
N ALA A 204 -4.88 26.08 12.85
CA ALA A 204 -6.08 26.14 12.01
C ALA A 204 -5.94 25.28 10.76
N VAL A 205 -7.00 24.56 10.40
CA VAL A 205 -7.16 23.96 9.07
C VAL A 205 -7.61 25.05 8.11
N LEU A 206 -6.91 25.19 6.99
CA LEU A 206 -7.18 26.21 6.00
C LEU A 206 -8.54 26.00 5.32
N GLU A 207 -9.21 27.10 5.00
CA GLU A 207 -10.49 27.08 4.30
C GLU A 207 -10.30 26.58 2.85
N SER A 208 -11.26 25.81 2.34
CA SER A 208 -11.26 25.21 0.98
C SER A 208 -10.32 24.00 0.80
N PRO A 209 -10.70 22.79 1.27
CA PRO A 209 -9.98 21.57 0.95
C PRO A 209 -9.95 21.30 -0.56
N VAL A 210 -8.99 20.51 -1.01
CA VAL A 210 -8.99 19.97 -2.37
C VAL A 210 -10.02 18.84 -2.43
N GLU A 211 -10.89 18.86 -3.42
CA GLU A 211 -11.95 17.86 -3.61
C GLU A 211 -11.59 16.86 -4.71
N SER A 212 -12.20 15.67 -4.68
CA SER A 212 -12.10 14.65 -5.74
C SER A 212 -10.66 14.27 -6.13
N THR A 213 -9.89 13.82 -5.14
CA THR A 213 -8.49 13.43 -5.34
C THR A 213 -8.30 11.92 -5.15
N THR A 214 -7.20 11.39 -5.66
CA THR A 214 -6.72 10.03 -5.35
C THR A 214 -6.04 9.93 -3.98
N GLY A 215 -5.88 11.06 -3.29
CA GLY A 215 -5.33 11.15 -1.94
C GLY A 215 -3.83 11.46 -1.90
N ASP A 216 -3.08 11.18 -2.96
CA ASP A 216 -1.67 11.55 -3.07
C ASP A 216 -1.47 13.05 -3.38
N PHE A 217 -0.42 13.60 -2.78
CA PHE A 217 0.01 14.98 -2.95
C PHE A 217 1.49 15.14 -2.63
N CYS A 218 2.06 16.27 -3.01
CA CYS A 218 3.42 16.63 -2.70
C CYS A 218 3.54 18.15 -2.47
N PHE A 219 4.22 18.57 -1.40
CA PHE A 219 4.64 19.96 -1.26
C PHE A 219 5.84 20.23 -2.17
N SER A 220 5.89 21.40 -2.80
CA SER A 220 7.11 21.83 -3.46
C SER A 220 8.24 22.01 -2.44
N PRO A 221 9.51 21.79 -2.83
CA PRO A 221 10.67 21.96 -1.93
C PRO A 221 10.78 23.35 -1.29
N ASP A 222 10.28 24.40 -1.94
CA ASP A 222 10.20 25.77 -1.40
C ASP A 222 9.03 25.99 -0.40
N SER A 223 8.24 24.95 -0.14
CA SER A 223 7.03 24.96 0.70
C SER A 223 5.91 25.91 0.23
N GLN A 224 6.00 26.49 -0.96
CA GLN A 224 5.04 27.47 -1.46
C GLN A 224 3.83 26.84 -2.15
N TRP A 225 3.96 25.63 -2.67
CA TRP A 225 2.96 24.98 -3.50
C TRP A 225 2.59 23.58 -2.99
N LEU A 226 1.34 23.20 -3.22
CA LEU A 226 0.85 21.84 -3.08
C LEU A 226 0.47 21.34 -4.47
N PHE A 227 1.10 20.24 -4.90
CA PHE A 227 0.73 19.48 -6.08
C PHE A 227 -0.13 18.30 -5.66
N TRP A 228 -1.15 17.98 -6.46
CA TRP A 228 -2.10 16.92 -6.14
C TRP A 228 -2.69 16.28 -7.39
N THR A 229 -3.17 15.05 -7.22
CA THR A 229 -3.69 14.22 -8.31
C THR A 229 -5.22 14.17 -8.26
N PHE A 230 -5.84 14.64 -9.34
CA PHE A 230 -7.30 14.63 -9.51
C PHE A 230 -7.80 13.26 -9.94
N ARG A 231 -8.88 12.83 -9.30
CA ARG A 231 -9.59 11.59 -9.58
C ARG A 231 -10.89 11.87 -10.32
N ASP A 232 -11.06 11.29 -11.51
CA ASP A 232 -12.29 11.44 -12.29
C ASP A 232 -13.43 10.52 -11.78
N ASP A 233 -14.59 10.61 -12.45
CA ASP A 233 -15.78 9.81 -12.12
C ASP A 233 -15.62 8.30 -12.42
N ASN A 234 -14.60 7.90 -13.18
CA ASN A 234 -14.24 6.50 -13.42
C ASN A 234 -13.22 5.97 -12.40
N GLY A 235 -12.77 6.82 -11.49
CA GLY A 235 -11.74 6.49 -10.50
C GLY A 235 -10.32 6.54 -11.04
N ARG A 236 -10.10 7.20 -12.17
CA ARG A 236 -8.78 7.37 -12.77
C ARG A 236 -8.07 8.58 -12.18
N PRO A 237 -6.79 8.48 -11.79
CA PRO A 237 -5.93 9.65 -11.60
C PRO A 237 -5.67 10.30 -12.98
N ALA A 238 -6.43 11.34 -13.31
CA ALA A 238 -6.48 11.86 -14.68
C ALA A 238 -5.61 13.10 -14.89
N ARG A 239 -5.45 13.93 -13.85
CA ARG A 239 -4.78 15.24 -13.96
C ARG A 239 -3.93 15.54 -12.74
N ILE A 240 -2.84 16.27 -12.95
CA ILE A 240 -2.05 16.90 -11.90
C ILE A 240 -2.38 18.38 -11.85
N TYR A 241 -2.69 18.86 -10.64
CA TYR A 241 -2.95 20.27 -10.36
C TYR A 241 -1.93 20.81 -9.36
N ARG A 242 -1.79 22.14 -9.34
CA ARG A 242 -0.99 22.88 -8.38
C ARG A 242 -1.80 24.03 -7.78
N ARG A 243 -1.65 24.25 -6.47
CA ARG A 243 -2.19 25.42 -5.77
C ARG A 243 -1.21 25.98 -4.75
N PRO A 244 -1.33 27.26 -4.32
CA PRO A 244 -0.56 27.75 -3.19
C PRO A 244 -0.81 26.89 -1.96
N ALA A 245 0.25 26.46 -1.28
CA ALA A 245 0.18 25.55 -0.14
C ALA A 245 -0.67 26.11 1.02
N ARG A 246 -0.73 27.45 1.13
CA ARG A 246 -1.51 28.18 2.13
C ARG A 246 -2.93 28.56 1.67
N GLY A 247 -3.40 27.99 0.55
CA GLY A 247 -4.70 28.31 -0.02
C GLY A 247 -4.77 29.75 -0.57
N GLY A 248 -5.99 30.29 -0.67
CA GLY A 248 -6.23 31.67 -1.14
C GLY A 248 -6.33 31.86 -2.65
N ALA A 249 -5.97 30.86 -3.45
CA ALA A 249 -6.30 30.84 -4.88
C ALA A 249 -7.78 30.47 -5.08
N LYS A 250 -8.42 31.12 -6.05
CA LYS A 250 -9.80 30.81 -6.46
C LYS A 250 -9.89 29.47 -7.17
N ASP A 251 -8.95 29.21 -8.08
CA ASP A 251 -8.90 28.03 -8.92
C ASP A 251 -7.46 27.45 -8.90
N ASP A 252 -7.37 26.12 -8.94
CA ASP A 252 -6.09 25.41 -9.01
C ASP A 252 -5.58 25.35 -10.45
N VAL A 253 -4.26 25.40 -10.64
CA VAL A 253 -3.62 25.44 -11.96
C VAL A 253 -3.41 24.02 -12.46
N LEU A 254 -3.95 23.70 -13.64
CA LEU A 254 -3.68 22.43 -14.34
C LEU A 254 -2.22 22.38 -14.79
N ILE A 255 -1.51 21.33 -14.39
CA ILE A 255 -0.09 21.11 -14.71
C ILE A 255 0.07 20.04 -15.78
N TYR A 256 -0.71 18.96 -15.68
CA TYR A 256 -0.68 17.84 -16.62
C TYR A 256 -2.06 17.19 -16.72
N ASP A 257 -2.46 16.79 -17.93
CA ASP A 257 -3.70 16.06 -18.24
C ASP A 257 -3.31 14.82 -19.04
N GLU A 258 -3.50 13.62 -18.47
CA GLU A 258 -3.10 12.36 -19.10
C GLU A 258 -4.14 11.96 -20.17
N PRO A 259 -3.76 11.97 -21.46
CA PRO A 259 -4.69 11.70 -22.55
C PRO A 259 -5.08 10.23 -22.70
N ASP A 260 -4.29 9.29 -22.15
CA ASP A 260 -4.56 7.85 -22.23
C ASP A 260 -5.24 7.36 -20.94
N ASP A 261 -6.50 6.94 -21.05
CA ASP A 261 -7.28 6.43 -19.91
C ASP A 261 -6.68 5.15 -19.28
N GLY A 262 -5.77 4.45 -19.97
CA GLY A 262 -5.06 3.29 -19.46
C GLY A 262 -3.83 3.62 -18.60
N PHE A 263 -3.44 4.90 -18.49
CA PHE A 263 -2.31 5.34 -17.69
C PHE A 263 -2.76 5.87 -16.33
N PHE A 264 -2.01 5.48 -15.31
CA PHE A 264 -2.09 6.04 -13.97
C PHE A 264 -0.99 7.06 -13.80
N ILE A 265 -1.32 8.18 -13.16
CA ILE A 265 -0.36 9.24 -12.86
C ILE A 265 -0.29 9.51 -11.36
N GLY A 266 0.83 10.07 -10.93
CA GLY A 266 1.02 10.59 -9.57
C GLY A 266 2.10 11.67 -9.56
N VAL A 267 2.23 12.36 -8.43
CA VAL A 267 3.20 13.45 -8.25
C VAL A 267 4.01 13.29 -6.97
N GLY A 268 5.32 13.54 -7.06
CA GLY A 268 6.24 13.47 -5.92
C GLY A 268 7.50 14.27 -6.16
N THR A 269 8.50 14.10 -5.31
CA THR A 269 9.85 14.66 -5.47
C THR A 269 10.88 13.56 -5.54
N VAL A 270 11.98 13.82 -6.25
CA VAL A 270 13.20 12.99 -6.10
C VAL A 270 13.80 13.20 -4.71
N SER A 271 14.59 12.24 -4.24
CA SER A 271 15.17 12.24 -2.88
C SER A 271 16.02 13.48 -2.59
N SER A 272 16.71 14.04 -3.59
CA SER A 272 17.51 15.26 -3.44
C SER A 272 16.68 16.55 -3.38
N GLU A 273 15.37 16.46 -3.58
CA GLU A 273 14.43 17.57 -3.69
C GLU A 273 14.73 18.58 -4.82
N LYS A 274 15.67 18.29 -5.74
CA LYS A 274 15.98 19.20 -6.86
C LYS A 274 14.88 19.23 -7.94
N PHE A 275 14.01 18.22 -7.97
CA PHE A 275 12.96 18.07 -8.98
C PHE A 275 11.67 17.53 -8.37
N ILE A 276 10.55 18.07 -8.85
CA ILE A 276 9.22 17.48 -8.73
C ILE A 276 9.03 16.57 -9.94
N VAL A 277 8.50 15.37 -9.72
CA VAL A 277 8.31 14.34 -10.74
C VAL A 277 6.82 14.05 -10.89
N ILE A 278 6.33 14.10 -12.11
CA ILE A 278 5.05 13.51 -12.50
C ILE A 278 5.36 12.15 -13.10
N SER A 279 4.93 11.09 -12.43
CA SER A 279 5.12 9.71 -12.88
C SER A 279 3.87 9.27 -13.62
N CYS A 280 4.02 8.76 -14.83
CA CYS A 280 2.94 8.20 -15.64
C CYS A 280 3.26 6.73 -15.96
N GLY A 281 2.29 5.83 -15.85
CA GLY A 281 2.51 4.47 -16.28
C GLY A 281 1.31 3.54 -16.26
N ASN A 282 1.48 2.41 -16.92
CA ASN A 282 0.58 1.26 -16.85
C ASN A 282 1.42 0.00 -16.56
N GLN A 283 0.85 -1.19 -16.80
CA GLN A 283 1.51 -2.45 -16.46
C GLN A 283 2.81 -2.71 -17.25
N GLU A 284 2.99 -2.05 -18.40
CA GLU A 284 4.07 -2.35 -19.35
C GLU A 284 4.88 -1.10 -19.78
N THR A 285 4.34 0.11 -19.61
CA THR A 285 4.93 1.36 -20.13
C THR A 285 5.02 2.42 -19.04
N SER A 286 6.09 3.22 -19.05
CA SER A 286 6.26 4.37 -18.15
C SER A 286 6.73 5.62 -18.91
N GLU A 287 6.42 6.78 -18.34
CA GLU A 287 6.91 8.10 -18.74
C GLU A 287 7.04 8.94 -17.45
N ALA A 288 8.00 9.85 -17.42
CA ALA A 288 8.21 10.75 -16.29
C ALA A 288 8.41 12.17 -16.82
N LEU A 289 7.81 13.14 -16.16
CA LEU A 289 8.00 14.56 -16.43
C LEU A 289 8.62 15.24 -15.21
N LEU A 290 9.56 16.15 -15.45
CA LEU A 290 10.30 16.88 -14.43
C LEU A 290 9.87 18.34 -14.39
N ILE A 291 9.73 18.87 -13.18
CA ILE A 291 9.62 20.31 -12.90
C ILE A 291 10.79 20.67 -11.97
N PRO A 292 11.68 21.60 -12.34
CA PRO A 292 12.76 22.02 -11.45
C PRO A 292 12.22 22.61 -10.15
N ALA A 293 12.74 22.18 -9.01
CA ALA A 293 12.32 22.71 -7.71
C ALA A 293 12.67 24.19 -7.52
N SER A 294 13.67 24.70 -8.24
CA SER A 294 14.02 26.12 -8.28
C SER A 294 12.99 27.01 -8.99
N ASP A 295 12.12 26.41 -9.80
CA ASP A 295 10.97 27.07 -10.41
C ASP A 295 9.79 26.08 -10.45
N PRO A 296 9.07 25.89 -9.33
CA PRO A 296 7.90 25.00 -9.28
C PRO A 296 6.75 25.47 -10.17
N THR A 297 6.90 26.62 -10.83
CA THR A 297 5.94 27.16 -11.80
C THR A 297 6.23 26.82 -13.25
N ALA A 298 7.43 26.28 -13.52
CA ALA A 298 7.84 25.82 -14.84
C ALA A 298 6.89 24.74 -15.40
N LYS A 299 6.84 24.66 -16.73
CA LYS A 299 6.13 23.58 -17.41
C LYS A 299 6.87 22.26 -17.22
N PRO A 300 6.17 21.13 -17.01
CA PRO A 300 6.81 19.82 -16.96
C PRO A 300 7.56 19.48 -18.25
N VAL A 301 8.73 18.88 -18.14
CA VAL A 301 9.56 18.42 -19.27
C VAL A 301 9.69 16.90 -19.22
N VAL A 302 9.35 16.23 -20.32
CA VAL A 302 9.48 14.77 -20.44
C VAL A 302 10.94 14.34 -20.36
N VAL A 303 11.20 13.28 -19.58
CA VAL A 303 12.52 12.64 -19.47
C VAL A 303 12.80 11.78 -20.70
N GLU A 304 11.98 10.76 -20.92
CA GLU A 304 12.02 9.87 -22.06
C GLU A 304 10.57 9.61 -22.51
N PRO A 305 10.21 9.90 -23.77
CA PRO A 305 8.86 9.65 -24.26
C PRO A 305 8.44 8.18 -24.13
N ARG A 306 7.17 7.96 -23.81
CA ARG A 306 6.63 6.60 -23.66
C ARG A 306 6.91 5.71 -24.87
N THR A 307 7.39 4.49 -24.60
CA THR A 307 7.60 3.42 -25.58
C THR A 307 6.99 2.15 -25.03
N VAL A 308 6.12 1.47 -25.79
CA VAL A 308 5.50 0.21 -25.36
C VAL A 308 6.58 -0.81 -24.96
N GLY A 309 6.43 -1.40 -23.77
CA GLY A 309 7.41 -2.35 -23.22
C GLY A 309 8.53 -1.71 -22.41
N LEU A 310 8.71 -0.39 -22.48
CA LEU A 310 9.73 0.33 -21.72
C LEU A 310 9.14 0.87 -20.43
N ARG A 311 9.70 0.40 -19.31
CA ARG A 311 9.43 0.90 -17.98
C ARG A 311 10.68 1.51 -17.39
N TYR A 312 10.48 2.61 -16.68
CA TYR A 312 11.53 3.24 -15.91
C TYR A 312 10.95 4.08 -14.77
N GLU A 313 11.73 4.20 -13.71
CA GLU A 313 11.54 5.14 -12.61
C GLU A 313 12.89 5.78 -12.31
N LEU A 314 12.88 7.00 -11.75
CA LEU A 314 14.10 7.78 -11.55
C LEU A 314 14.16 8.37 -10.14
N ASP A 315 15.38 8.47 -9.65
CA ASP A 315 15.74 9.28 -8.48
C ASP A 315 16.93 10.16 -8.87
N HIS A 316 17.29 11.11 -8.01
CA HIS A 316 18.41 12.03 -8.22
C HIS A 316 19.47 11.83 -7.16
N TRP A 317 20.69 11.56 -7.61
CA TRP A 317 21.82 11.27 -6.73
C TRP A 317 23.12 11.76 -7.36
N ASN A 318 23.99 12.37 -6.56
CA ASN A 318 25.34 12.75 -6.98
C ASN A 318 25.38 13.55 -8.31
N ASP A 319 24.50 14.55 -8.41
CA ASP A 319 24.33 15.46 -9.56
C ASP A 319 23.97 14.79 -10.90
N HIS A 320 23.32 13.63 -10.85
CA HIS A 320 22.72 12.97 -12.02
C HIS A 320 21.44 12.22 -11.64
N PHE A 321 20.67 11.82 -12.64
CA PHE A 321 19.56 10.89 -12.45
C PHE A 321 20.09 9.46 -12.39
N VAL A 322 19.61 8.70 -11.40
CA VAL A 322 19.71 7.25 -11.38
C VAL A 322 18.37 6.68 -11.78
N ILE A 323 18.36 5.87 -12.82
CA ILE A 323 17.13 5.37 -13.46
C ILE A 323 17.13 3.86 -13.40
N ARG A 324 16.10 3.29 -12.76
CA ARG A 324 15.84 1.85 -12.77
C ARG A 324 14.96 1.54 -13.97
N THR A 325 15.45 0.71 -14.89
CA THR A 325 14.76 0.43 -16.16
C THR A 325 14.86 -1.02 -16.61
N ASN A 326 13.85 -1.47 -17.37
CA ASN A 326 13.86 -2.75 -18.09
C ASN A 326 14.38 -2.62 -19.54
N ALA A 327 14.96 -1.47 -19.90
CA ALA A 327 15.52 -1.23 -21.22
C ALA A 327 16.48 -2.35 -21.65
N ASP A 328 16.54 -2.57 -22.97
CA ASP A 328 17.49 -3.49 -23.60
C ASP A 328 17.35 -4.95 -23.16
N GLY A 329 16.11 -5.34 -22.79
CA GLY A 329 15.78 -6.70 -22.37
C GLY A 329 16.12 -7.02 -20.91
N ALA A 330 16.35 -5.99 -20.07
CA ALA A 330 16.65 -6.16 -18.65
C ALA A 330 15.40 -6.52 -17.83
N VAL A 331 14.88 -7.75 -18.00
CA VAL A 331 13.65 -8.23 -17.32
C VAL A 331 13.75 -8.21 -15.79
N ASP A 332 14.96 -8.42 -15.24
CA ASP A 332 15.25 -8.29 -13.81
C ASP A 332 15.73 -6.88 -13.41
N TRP A 333 15.55 -5.92 -14.31
CA TRP A 333 15.94 -4.51 -14.21
C TRP A 333 17.46 -4.28 -14.18
N LYS A 334 17.84 -3.07 -14.59
CA LYS A 334 19.19 -2.51 -14.43
C LYS A 334 19.09 -1.09 -13.90
N LEU A 335 20.21 -0.56 -13.39
CA LEU A 335 20.34 0.87 -13.08
C LEU A 335 21.22 1.53 -14.13
N VAL A 336 20.73 2.63 -14.70
CA VAL A 336 21.48 3.52 -15.58
C VAL A 336 21.58 4.90 -14.96
N THR A 337 22.57 5.68 -15.37
CA THR A 337 22.69 7.10 -15.01
C THR A 337 22.47 7.99 -16.21
N ALA A 338 21.94 9.20 -15.98
CA ALA A 338 21.73 10.21 -17.02
C ALA A 338 22.02 11.63 -16.50
N PRO A 339 22.66 12.52 -17.27
CA PRO A 339 22.88 13.91 -16.86
C PRO A 339 21.57 14.68 -16.67
N GLU A 340 21.53 15.61 -15.71
CA GLU A 340 20.35 16.46 -15.46
C GLU A 340 19.88 17.22 -16.72
N ALA A 341 20.83 17.75 -17.50
CA ALA A 341 20.54 18.55 -18.69
C ALA A 341 20.04 17.73 -19.89
N THR A 342 20.32 16.42 -19.92
CA THR A 342 19.97 15.53 -21.03
C THR A 342 19.54 14.16 -20.50
N PRO A 343 18.37 14.07 -19.84
CA PRO A 343 17.98 12.89 -19.07
C PRO A 343 17.39 11.75 -19.93
N GLY A 344 17.18 11.99 -21.23
CA GLY A 344 16.60 11.03 -22.16
C GLY A 344 17.51 9.82 -22.44
N LYS A 345 16.88 8.75 -22.95
CA LYS A 345 17.49 7.42 -23.11
C LYS A 345 18.76 7.39 -23.94
N ALA A 346 18.90 8.31 -24.89
CA ALA A 346 20.13 8.47 -25.69
C ALA A 346 21.40 8.74 -24.85
N HIS A 347 21.24 9.21 -23.60
CA HIS A 347 22.34 9.52 -22.69
C HIS A 347 22.42 8.57 -21.49
N TRP A 348 21.59 7.53 -21.45
CA TRP A 348 21.62 6.53 -20.38
C TRP A 348 22.91 5.72 -20.45
N LYS A 349 23.60 5.62 -19.31
CA LYS A 349 24.82 4.83 -19.17
C LYS A 349 24.62 3.78 -18.09
N ASP A 350 24.89 2.52 -18.40
CA ASP A 350 24.77 1.43 -17.43
C ASP A 350 25.70 1.70 -16.23
N TRP A 351 25.12 1.61 -15.02
CA TRP A 351 25.84 1.68 -13.75
C TRP A 351 25.78 0.34 -13.03
N VAL A 352 24.57 -0.22 -12.86
CA VAL A 352 24.37 -1.59 -12.38
C VAL A 352 23.76 -2.39 -13.51
N ALA A 353 24.58 -3.19 -14.19
CA ALA A 353 24.15 -4.00 -15.33
C ALA A 353 23.09 -5.04 -14.94
N HIS A 354 22.24 -5.41 -15.90
CA HIS A 354 21.26 -6.48 -15.74
C HIS A 354 21.95 -7.81 -15.41
N THR A 355 21.36 -8.59 -14.50
CA THR A 355 21.82 -9.94 -14.17
C THR A 355 20.60 -10.84 -13.99
N PRO A 356 20.42 -11.90 -14.81
CA PRO A 356 19.29 -12.82 -14.67
C PRO A 356 19.20 -13.40 -13.25
N GLY A 357 18.01 -13.39 -12.67
CA GLY A 357 17.73 -13.87 -11.32
C GLY A 357 18.07 -12.88 -10.19
N ARG A 358 18.57 -11.68 -10.51
CA ARG A 358 18.78 -10.58 -9.55
C ARG A 358 17.82 -9.44 -9.87
N LEU A 359 16.62 -9.56 -9.34
CA LEU A 359 15.59 -8.54 -9.51
C LEU A 359 15.93 -7.31 -8.68
N ILE A 360 16.15 -6.15 -9.31
CA ILE A 360 16.20 -4.88 -8.59
C ILE A 360 14.75 -4.44 -8.33
N MET A 361 14.36 -4.43 -7.05
CA MET A 361 12.98 -4.15 -6.61
C MET A 361 12.68 -2.67 -6.40
N GLY A 362 13.68 -1.88 -6.04
CA GLY A 362 13.52 -0.46 -5.76
C GLY A 362 14.85 0.17 -5.34
N MET A 363 14.83 1.49 -5.20
CA MET A 363 16.00 2.30 -4.89
C MET A 363 15.64 3.53 -4.06
N THR A 364 16.61 4.04 -3.32
CA THR A 364 16.52 5.34 -2.63
C THR A 364 17.91 5.99 -2.55
N ALA A 365 17.96 7.27 -2.88
CA ALA A 365 19.17 8.08 -2.80
C ALA A 365 19.27 8.85 -1.47
N PHE A 366 20.49 8.97 -0.96
CA PHE A 366 20.89 9.85 0.12
C PHE A 366 22.07 10.69 -0.34
N LYS A 367 22.37 11.80 0.34
CA LYS A 367 23.43 12.72 -0.11
C LYS A 367 24.77 12.06 -0.42
N ASN A 368 25.20 11.12 0.43
CA ASN A 368 26.50 10.44 0.30
C ASN A 368 26.38 8.92 0.04
N HIS A 369 25.16 8.38 -0.07
CA HIS A 369 24.92 6.95 -0.20
C HIS A 369 23.74 6.69 -1.14
N PHE A 370 23.72 5.51 -1.76
CA PHE A 370 22.60 5.03 -2.55
C PHE A 370 22.26 3.62 -2.09
N ALA A 371 20.99 3.38 -1.75
CA ALA A 371 20.52 2.07 -1.34
C ALA A 371 19.61 1.47 -2.43
N ARG A 372 19.89 0.23 -2.83
CA ARG A 372 18.99 -0.55 -3.71
C ARG A 372 18.54 -1.82 -3.02
N LEU A 373 17.27 -2.17 -3.22
CA LEU A 373 16.69 -3.43 -2.77
C LEU A 373 16.78 -4.43 -3.92
N GLU A 374 17.46 -5.55 -3.70
CA GLU A 374 17.56 -6.64 -4.65
C GLU A 374 16.84 -7.87 -4.12
N LYS A 375 16.25 -8.67 -5.00
CA LYS A 375 15.76 -10.01 -4.71
C LYS A 375 16.58 -11.02 -5.51
N VAL A 376 17.30 -11.89 -4.80
CA VAL A 376 18.12 -12.96 -5.37
C VAL A 376 17.68 -14.25 -4.71
N ASP A 377 17.42 -15.28 -5.51
CA ASP A 377 16.88 -16.55 -5.03
C ASP A 377 15.67 -16.33 -4.10
N ALA A 378 14.72 -15.47 -4.48
CA ALA A 378 13.53 -15.13 -3.67
C ALA A 378 13.81 -14.51 -2.28
N VAL A 379 15.04 -14.12 -1.96
CA VAL A 379 15.42 -13.46 -0.70
C VAL A 379 15.84 -12.02 -0.99
N ASN A 380 15.32 -11.09 -0.17
CA ASN A 380 15.64 -9.68 -0.29
C ASN A 380 16.99 -9.36 0.39
N ARG A 381 17.80 -8.52 -0.25
CA ARG A 381 19.01 -7.93 0.30
C ARG A 381 19.08 -6.45 -0.05
N ILE A 382 19.66 -5.64 0.84
CA ILE A 382 19.90 -4.22 0.57
C ILE A 382 21.36 -4.09 0.15
N VAL A 383 21.63 -3.42 -0.96
CA VAL A 383 23.00 -3.03 -1.34
C VAL A 383 23.16 -1.54 -1.16
N ILE A 384 24.14 -1.15 -0.35
CA ILE A 384 24.49 0.23 -0.07
C ILE A 384 25.73 0.58 -0.89
N THR A 385 25.65 1.65 -1.65
CA THR A 385 26.76 2.20 -2.45
C THR A 385 27.14 3.56 -1.89
N ALA A 386 28.39 3.74 -1.47
CA ALA A 386 28.89 5.06 -1.08
C ALA A 386 29.10 5.96 -2.30
N ALA A 387 29.17 7.28 -2.13
CA ALA A 387 29.46 8.23 -3.21
C ALA A 387 30.77 7.93 -3.96
N GLY A 388 31.75 7.32 -3.30
CA GLY A 388 33.00 6.85 -3.91
C GLY A 388 32.88 5.55 -4.72
N GLY A 389 31.70 4.93 -4.77
CA GLY A 389 31.42 3.71 -5.52
C GLY A 389 31.62 2.40 -4.74
N GLU A 390 32.08 2.44 -3.49
CA GLU A 390 32.20 1.23 -2.67
C GLU A 390 30.82 0.67 -2.30
N GLU A 391 30.67 -0.65 -2.44
CA GLU A 391 29.42 -1.36 -2.13
C GLU A 391 29.56 -2.32 -0.94
N HIS A 392 28.46 -2.47 -0.20
CA HIS A 392 28.30 -3.56 0.76
C HIS A 392 26.84 -4.01 0.87
N VAL A 393 26.64 -5.24 1.34
CA VAL A 393 25.32 -5.88 1.44
C VAL A 393 24.85 -5.93 2.88
N VAL A 394 23.57 -5.62 3.10
CA VAL A 394 22.85 -5.83 4.34
C VAL A 394 21.81 -6.93 4.12
N GLY A 395 21.94 -8.02 4.89
CA GLY A 395 21.05 -9.18 4.86
C GLY A 395 20.93 -9.86 6.22
N PHE A 396 20.29 -11.04 6.22
CA PHE A 396 20.03 -11.88 7.39
C PHE A 396 20.27 -13.35 7.05
N ASP A 397 20.53 -14.16 8.07
CA ASP A 397 20.91 -15.57 7.91
C ASP A 397 19.70 -16.53 7.77
N GLU A 398 18.46 -16.08 8.07
CA GLU A 398 17.28 -16.92 7.94
C GLU A 398 17.04 -17.36 6.48
N ALA A 399 16.61 -18.61 6.27
CA ALA A 399 16.43 -19.17 4.92
C ALA A 399 15.25 -18.55 4.13
N ALA A 400 14.31 -17.92 4.84
CA ALA A 400 13.19 -17.20 4.25
C ALA A 400 12.76 -16.06 5.19
N TYR A 401 12.88 -14.81 4.72
CA TYR A 401 12.49 -13.62 5.45
C TYR A 401 12.00 -12.52 4.51
N ALA A 402 11.33 -11.53 5.08
CA ALA A 402 11.03 -10.27 4.43
C ALA A 402 12.01 -9.20 4.91
N LEU A 403 12.55 -8.44 3.97
CA LEU A 403 13.39 -7.27 4.21
C LEU A 403 12.92 -6.15 3.29
N SER A 404 12.56 -5.02 3.87
CA SER A 404 12.11 -3.83 3.14
C SER A 404 12.85 -2.60 3.62
N LEU A 405 13.22 -1.73 2.69
CA LEU A 405 13.62 -0.37 3.00
C LEU A 405 12.40 0.40 3.53
N GLU A 406 12.57 1.13 4.62
CA GLU A 406 11.62 2.16 5.01
C GLU A 406 12.10 3.49 4.43
N GLY A 407 11.17 4.31 3.97
CA GLY A 407 11.48 5.68 3.59
C GLY A 407 11.96 6.49 4.79
N GLY A 408 12.61 7.61 4.51
CA GLY A 408 12.96 8.62 5.50
C GLY A 408 12.65 10.00 4.94
N TYR A 409 12.61 11.01 5.81
CA TYR A 409 12.46 12.39 5.38
C TYR A 409 13.80 13.04 5.02
N GLU A 410 14.89 12.63 5.66
CA GLU A 410 16.19 13.27 5.49
C GLU A 410 17.00 12.68 4.32
N TYR A 411 17.33 13.54 3.36
CA TYR A 411 18.31 13.21 2.30
C TYR A 411 19.76 13.25 2.81
N ASP A 412 20.10 14.23 3.64
CA ASP A 412 21.44 14.41 4.21
C ASP A 412 21.60 13.62 5.51
N THR A 413 21.66 12.29 5.38
CA THR A 413 21.84 11.37 6.51
C THR A 413 22.74 10.20 6.14
N THR A 414 23.35 9.59 7.16
CA THR A 414 24.03 8.28 7.04
C THR A 414 23.12 7.13 7.40
N THR A 415 21.92 7.39 7.93
CA THR A 415 21.05 6.34 8.46
C THR A 415 20.00 5.94 7.43
N VAL A 416 19.95 4.66 7.11
CA VAL A 416 18.83 4.03 6.41
C VAL A 416 18.03 3.19 7.40
N ARG A 417 16.71 3.34 7.40
CA ARG A 417 15.81 2.49 8.16
C ARG A 417 15.34 1.32 7.30
N PHE A 418 15.32 0.13 7.88
CA PHE A 418 14.71 -1.03 7.23
C PHE A 418 13.92 -1.86 8.23
N VAL A 419 12.98 -2.63 7.70
CA VAL A 419 12.13 -3.54 8.47
C VAL A 419 12.47 -4.98 8.09
N TYR A 420 12.64 -5.80 9.11
CA TYR A 420 12.90 -7.23 9.01
C TYR A 420 11.81 -8.03 9.71
N ASN A 421 11.35 -9.12 9.10
CA ASN A 421 10.54 -10.14 9.77
C ASN A 421 10.62 -11.48 9.05
N SER A 422 10.18 -12.54 9.72
CA SER A 422 10.01 -13.86 9.12
C SER A 422 8.70 -14.50 9.59
N MET A 423 8.48 -15.78 9.28
CA MET A 423 7.30 -16.50 9.80
C MET A 423 7.42 -16.79 11.31
N THR A 424 8.63 -16.75 11.87
CA THR A 424 8.92 -16.98 13.29
C THR A 424 9.27 -15.70 14.04
N THR A 425 9.80 -14.69 13.36
CA THR A 425 10.30 -13.46 13.97
C THR A 425 9.33 -12.30 13.72
N PRO A 426 8.74 -11.69 14.77
CA PRO A 426 7.91 -10.47 14.64
C PRO A 426 8.68 -9.33 13.96
N ARG A 427 7.95 -8.32 13.47
CA ARG A 427 8.57 -7.17 12.80
C ARG A 427 9.60 -6.46 13.68
N GLN A 428 10.76 -6.17 13.11
CA GLN A 428 11.85 -5.45 13.73
C GLN A 428 12.26 -4.28 12.85
N TRP A 429 12.35 -3.10 13.44
CA TRP A 429 12.82 -1.87 12.80
C TRP A 429 14.26 -1.62 13.20
N PHE A 430 15.13 -1.48 12.21
CA PHE A 430 16.54 -1.18 12.42
C PHE A 430 16.92 0.13 11.77
N ASP A 431 17.66 0.95 12.51
CA ASP A 431 18.44 2.04 11.94
C ASP A 431 19.83 1.49 11.61
N TYR A 432 20.28 1.68 10.38
CA TYR A 432 21.58 1.24 9.91
C TYR A 432 22.39 2.43 9.43
N ASP A 433 23.51 2.67 10.11
CA ASP A 433 24.47 3.69 9.68
C ASP A 433 25.29 3.13 8.51
N MET A 434 25.08 3.69 7.33
CA MET A 434 25.65 3.25 6.06
C MET A 434 27.18 3.42 5.99
N THR A 435 27.75 4.29 6.82
CA THR A 435 29.19 4.55 6.86
C THR A 435 29.92 3.55 7.76
N SER A 436 29.53 3.51 9.03
CA SER A 436 30.11 2.65 10.07
C SER A 436 29.63 1.20 9.98
N ARG A 437 28.55 0.95 9.24
CA ARG A 437 27.87 -0.35 9.10
C ARG A 437 27.27 -0.85 10.42
N GLN A 438 27.05 0.05 11.36
CA GLN A 438 26.43 -0.27 12.64
C GLN A 438 24.91 -0.40 12.48
N ARG A 439 24.37 -1.52 12.95
CA ARG A 439 22.94 -1.81 13.00
C ARG A 439 22.40 -1.57 14.42
N THR A 440 21.36 -0.77 14.55
CA THR A 440 20.69 -0.46 15.83
C THR A 440 19.23 -0.88 15.78
N LEU A 441 18.84 -1.84 16.63
CA LEU A 441 17.43 -2.22 16.78
C LEU A 441 16.67 -1.09 17.47
N ARG A 442 15.63 -0.58 16.81
CA ARG A 442 14.80 0.53 17.30
C ARG A 442 13.51 0.06 17.95
N LYS A 443 12.91 -0.98 17.37
CA LYS A 443 11.64 -1.53 17.83
C LYS A 443 11.53 -2.99 17.40
N THR A 444 10.98 -3.81 18.29
CA THR A 444 10.41 -5.12 17.96
C THR A 444 8.91 -5.01 18.17
N GLN A 445 8.11 -5.54 17.23
CA GLN A 445 6.67 -5.66 17.38
C GLN A 445 6.38 -6.56 18.59
N GLU A 446 5.72 -5.99 19.59
CA GLU A 446 5.27 -6.72 20.76
C GLU A 446 4.00 -7.52 20.41
N ILE A 447 3.95 -8.77 20.87
CA ILE A 447 2.78 -9.64 20.74
C ILE A 447 2.32 -10.00 22.17
N PRO A 448 1.42 -9.20 22.79
CA PRO A 448 1.11 -9.31 24.22
C PRO A 448 0.58 -10.67 24.66
N SER A 449 -0.12 -11.39 23.77
CA SER A 449 -0.57 -12.77 24.00
C SER A 449 0.55 -13.82 24.18
N GLY A 450 1.83 -13.46 24.07
CA GLY A 450 2.96 -14.34 24.43
C GLY A 450 3.56 -15.13 23.25
N HIS A 451 3.92 -14.45 22.16
CA HIS A 451 4.67 -15.07 21.07
C HIS A 451 6.08 -15.48 21.52
N ASP A 452 6.42 -16.74 21.31
CA ASP A 452 7.76 -17.28 21.51
C ASP A 452 8.30 -17.83 20.17
N PRO A 453 9.27 -17.14 19.53
CA PRO A 453 9.87 -17.59 18.27
C PRO A 453 10.43 -19.01 18.31
N ALA A 454 10.89 -19.48 19.47
CA ALA A 454 11.50 -20.82 19.61
C ALA A 454 10.48 -21.97 19.45
N ARG A 455 9.19 -21.67 19.47
CA ARG A 455 8.10 -22.65 19.27
C ARG A 455 7.79 -22.92 17.80
N TYR A 456 8.44 -22.21 16.89
CA TYR A 456 8.16 -22.25 15.45
C TYR A 456 9.46 -22.50 14.66
N GLU A 457 9.31 -22.97 13.43
CA GLU A 457 10.43 -23.16 12.51
C GLU A 457 10.05 -22.64 11.11
N THR A 458 10.94 -21.84 10.52
CA THR A 458 10.79 -21.39 9.13
C THR A 458 11.69 -22.25 8.23
N ARG A 459 11.10 -22.88 7.20
CA ARG A 459 11.84 -23.61 6.16
C ARG A 459 11.45 -23.14 4.77
N ARG A 460 12.43 -23.14 3.86
CA ARG A 460 12.19 -22.97 2.43
C ARG A 460 12.24 -24.32 1.73
N LEU A 461 11.19 -24.63 0.98
CA LEU A 461 11.07 -25.85 0.19
C LEU A 461 10.89 -25.47 -1.28
N ASN A 462 11.51 -26.23 -2.18
CA ASN A 462 11.32 -26.08 -3.63
C ASN A 462 10.56 -27.31 -4.14
N ALA A 463 9.43 -27.09 -4.80
CA ALA A 463 8.68 -28.13 -5.49
C ALA A 463 8.84 -27.93 -7.00
N LYS A 464 9.02 -29.04 -7.73
CA LYS A 464 9.10 -29.02 -9.19
C LYS A 464 7.71 -28.79 -9.79
N ALA A 465 7.57 -27.84 -10.70
CA ALA A 465 6.32 -27.58 -11.40
C ALA A 465 6.16 -28.56 -12.57
N SER A 466 5.02 -28.52 -13.27
CA SER A 466 4.76 -29.42 -14.40
C SER A 466 5.66 -29.18 -15.61
N ASP A 467 6.23 -27.98 -15.73
CA ASP A 467 7.09 -27.53 -16.83
C ASP A 467 8.59 -27.62 -16.54
N GLY A 468 8.99 -27.89 -15.29
CA GLY A 468 10.40 -27.94 -14.91
C GLY A 468 10.61 -27.62 -13.45
#